data_AF-A0A3D5D3B7-F1
#
_entry.id   AF-A0A3D5D3B7-F1
#
_cell.length_a   1.000
_cell.length_b   1.000
_cell.length_c   1.000
_cell.angle_alpha   90.00
_cell.angle_beta   90.00
_cell.angle_gamma   90.00
#
_symmetry.space_group_name_H-M   'P 1'
#
loop_
_entity.id
_entity.type
_entity.pdbx_description
1 polymer ?
#
loop_
_entity_poly.entity_id
_entity_poly.type
_entity_poly.pdbx_seq_one_letter_code
_entity_poly.pdbx_strand_id
1 'polypeptide(L)'
;WRAQYPGVETLNVAVMGCVVNGPGESKLANIGISLPGTGEVPVAPVFVDGEKTVTLKGDHIAEEFQQIVDEYVRTHYADGGKLRAAKSSIIPIVAL
;
A
#
# COMPACT_ATOMS: atom_id res chain seq x y z
N TRP A 1 -1.56 -11.27 -5.56
CA TRP A 1 -2.79 -10.64 -5.03
C TRP A 1 -4.02 -10.69 -5.94
N ARG A 2 -3.94 -10.38 -7.25
CA ARG A 2 -5.11 -10.27 -8.16
C ARG A 2 -6.20 -11.35 -8.03
N ALA A 3 -5.83 -12.62 -7.86
CA ALA A 3 -6.79 -13.71 -7.72
C ALA A 3 -7.48 -13.77 -6.34
N GLN A 4 -6.80 -13.31 -5.28
CA GLN A 4 -7.25 -13.42 -3.88
C GLN A 4 -7.92 -12.12 -3.38
N TYR A 5 -7.49 -10.98 -3.93
CA TYR A 5 -7.89 -9.63 -3.55
C TYR A 5 -8.39 -8.87 -4.79
N PRO A 6 -9.65 -9.05 -5.20
CA PRO A 6 -10.23 -8.32 -6.34
C PRO A 6 -10.21 -6.80 -6.09
N GLY A 7 -9.79 -6.03 -7.07
CA GLY A 7 -9.63 -4.58 -6.97
C GLY A 7 -8.24 -4.14 -6.50
N VAL A 8 -7.36 -5.06 -6.07
CA VAL A 8 -5.99 -4.71 -5.64
C VAL A 8 -5.17 -4.02 -6.73
N GLU A 9 -5.55 -4.15 -8.00
CA GLU A 9 -4.96 -3.41 -9.12
C GLU A 9 -5.09 -1.89 -9.01
N THR A 10 -6.02 -1.39 -8.17
CA THR A 10 -6.15 0.04 -7.88
C THR A 10 -5.26 0.52 -6.74
N LEU A 11 -4.53 -0.38 -6.07
CA LEU A 11 -3.61 -0.03 -5.01
C LEU A 11 -2.48 0.85 -5.56
N ASN A 12 -2.33 2.04 -4.98
CA ASN A 12 -1.24 2.94 -5.29
C ASN A 12 -0.19 2.92 -4.16
N VAL A 13 1.06 2.58 -4.50
CA VAL A 13 2.20 2.55 -3.58
C VAL A 13 3.28 3.51 -4.09
N ALA A 14 3.76 4.42 -3.22
CA ALA A 14 4.84 5.36 -3.54
C ALA A 14 6.15 4.99 -2.80
N VAL A 15 7.28 5.02 -3.50
CA VAL A 15 8.61 4.82 -2.93
C VAL A 15 9.51 5.95 -3.40
N MET A 16 9.90 6.83 -2.47
CA MET A 16 10.63 8.06 -2.79
C MET A 16 12.03 8.01 -2.20
N GLY A 17 13.06 8.23 -3.02
CA GLY A 17 14.47 8.16 -2.62
C GLY A 17 15.03 9.37 -1.86
N CYS A 18 14.18 10.32 -1.46
CA CYS A 18 14.60 11.49 -0.69
C CYS A 18 13.41 12.16 0.02
N VAL A 19 13.61 12.61 1.27
CA VAL A 19 12.60 13.25 2.13
C VAL A 19 12.05 14.57 1.56
N VAL A 20 12.73 15.19 0.59
CA VAL A 20 12.38 16.54 0.09
C VAL A 20 11.08 16.55 -0.73
N ASN A 21 10.78 15.50 -1.50
CA ASN A 21 9.51 15.34 -2.24
C ASN A 21 8.60 14.25 -1.64
N GLY A 22 9.16 13.40 -0.76
CA GLY A 22 8.50 12.25 -0.17
C GLY A 22 7.14 12.52 0.50
N PRO A 23 6.98 13.55 1.36
CA PRO A 23 5.75 13.77 2.13
C PRO A 23 4.53 14.22 1.32
N GLY A 24 4.72 14.82 0.13
CA GLY A 24 3.60 15.27 -0.72
C GLY A 24 3.05 14.13 -1.56
N GLU A 25 3.94 13.41 -2.25
CA GLU A 25 3.59 12.29 -3.13
C GLU A 25 3.17 11.05 -2.33
N SER A 26 3.82 10.76 -1.19
CA SER A 26 3.44 9.63 -0.32
C SER A 26 2.07 9.80 0.34
N LYS A 27 1.53 11.03 0.40
CA LYS A 27 0.18 11.28 0.92
C LYS A 27 -0.92 11.06 -0.09
N LEU A 28 -0.58 11.10 -1.38
CA LEU A 28 -1.52 10.86 -2.48
C LEU A 28 -1.66 9.37 -2.78
N ALA A 29 -0.68 8.56 -2.38
CA ALA A 29 -0.72 7.11 -2.46
C ALA A 29 -1.55 6.50 -1.31
N ASN A 30 -2.03 5.26 -1.51
CA ASN A 30 -2.61 4.48 -0.41
C ASN A 30 -1.55 4.16 0.64
N ILE A 31 -0.33 3.87 0.19
CA ILE A 31 0.82 3.61 1.05
C ILE A 31 2.04 4.29 0.43
N GLY A 32 2.82 5.01 1.23
CA GLY A 32 4.04 5.66 0.76
C GLY A 32 5.17 5.56 1.76
N ILE A 33 6.41 5.46 1.26
CA ILE A 33 7.63 5.50 2.06
C ILE A 33 8.61 6.53 1.51
N SER A 34 9.23 7.29 2.40
CA SER A 34 10.35 8.17 2.08
C SER A 34 11.64 7.55 2.60
N LEU A 35 12.48 7.07 1.70
CA LEU A 35 13.75 6.44 2.05
C LEU A 35 14.81 7.51 2.38
N PRO A 36 15.78 7.17 3.25
CA PRO A 36 16.94 8.00 3.51
C PRO A 36 17.82 8.08 2.26
N GLY A 37 18.52 9.20 2.08
CA GLY A 37 19.57 9.32 1.07
C GLY A 37 20.85 8.57 1.47
N THR A 38 21.76 8.44 0.51
CA THR A 38 23.04 7.76 0.72
C THR A 38 23.87 8.45 1.80
N GLY A 39 24.24 7.71 2.85
CA GLY A 39 25.04 8.22 3.96
C GLY A 39 24.24 8.93 5.07
N GLU A 40 22.91 9.00 4.95
CA GLU A 40 22.04 9.49 6.01
C GLU A 40 21.70 8.36 7.01
N VAL A 41 21.16 8.75 8.18
CA VAL A 41 20.69 7.77 9.17
C VAL A 41 19.55 6.96 8.55
N PRO A 42 19.56 5.61 8.66
CA PRO A 42 18.57 4.75 8.01
C PRO A 42 17.22 4.87 8.71
N VAL A 43 16.46 5.91 8.36
CA VAL A 43 15.16 6.24 8.93
C VAL A 43 14.21 6.58 7.78
N ALA A 44 13.08 5.87 7.73
CA ALA A 44 12.10 6.02 6.66
C ALA A 44 10.69 6.17 7.24
N PRO A 45 10.08 7.37 7.18
CA PRO A 45 8.67 7.52 7.53
C PRO A 45 7.78 6.83 6.50
N VAL A 46 6.74 6.17 7.00
CA VAL A 46 5.71 5.50 6.21
C VAL A 46 4.38 6.23 6.40
N PHE A 47 3.69 6.43 5.29
CA PHE A 47 2.38 7.06 5.21
C PHE A 47 1.36 6.03 4.72
N VAL A 48 0.18 6.01 5.33
CA VAL A 48 -0.95 5.18 4.91
C VAL A 48 -2.17 6.09 4.80
N ASP A 49 -2.84 6.07 3.65
CA ASP A 49 -4.01 6.90 3.32
C ASP A 49 -3.82 8.41 3.64
N GLY A 50 -2.60 8.93 3.39
CA GLY A 50 -2.29 10.33 3.65
C GLY A 50 -1.78 10.66 5.05
N GLU A 51 -1.79 9.70 5.97
CA GLU A 51 -1.39 9.90 7.36
C GLU A 51 -0.07 9.21 7.68
N LYS A 52 0.82 9.89 8.44
CA LYS A 52 2.07 9.27 8.89
C LYS A 52 1.75 8.25 9.98
N THR A 53 2.02 6.97 9.71
CA THR A 53 1.69 5.88 10.64
C THR A 53 2.89 5.47 11.47
N VAL A 54 3.99 5.10 10.82
CA VAL A 54 5.20 4.59 11.48
C VAL A 54 6.46 5.21 10.89
N THR A 55 7.59 4.97 11.55
CA THR A 55 8.90 5.35 11.03
C THR A 55 9.81 4.14 11.19
N LEU A 56 10.14 3.51 10.06
CA LEU A 56 11.01 2.34 9.99
C LEU A 56 12.46 2.78 10.15
N LYS A 57 13.29 1.91 10.75
CA LYS A 57 14.68 2.22 11.06
C LYS A 57 15.58 1.00 10.90
N GLY A 58 16.82 1.25 10.51
CA GLY A 58 17.85 0.21 10.40
C GLY A 58 17.80 -0.51 9.06
N ASP A 59 18.34 -1.73 9.03
CA ASP A 59 18.64 -2.43 7.78
C ASP A 59 17.44 -3.17 7.17
N HIS A 60 16.38 -3.38 7.96
CA HIS A 60 15.20 -4.16 7.58
C HIS A 60 14.04 -3.31 7.03
N ILE A 61 14.27 -2.03 6.70
CA ILE A 61 13.23 -1.11 6.20
C ILE A 61 12.44 -1.70 5.03
N ALA A 62 13.12 -2.38 4.09
CA ALA A 62 12.46 -2.97 2.93
C ALA A 62 11.54 -4.14 3.29
N GLU A 63 11.92 -4.96 4.26
CA GLU A 63 11.14 -6.11 4.72
C GLU A 63 9.94 -5.64 5.56
N GLU A 64 10.17 -4.72 6.49
CA GLU A 64 9.12 -4.11 7.30
C GLU A 64 8.11 -3.36 6.43
N PHE A 65 8.57 -2.64 5.40
CA PHE A 65 7.66 -1.96 4.47
C PHE A 65 6.81 -2.94 3.67
N GLN A 66 7.39 -4.04 3.18
CA GLN A 66 6.61 -5.09 2.51
C GLN A 66 5.52 -5.66 3.41
N GLN A 67 5.81 -5.89 4.70
CA GLN A 67 4.82 -6.36 5.66
C GLN A 67 3.65 -5.36 5.84
N ILE A 68 3.94 -4.06 5.83
CA ILE A 68 2.90 -3.02 5.90
C ILE A 68 2.01 -3.05 4.65
N VAL A 69 2.61 -3.20 3.47
CA VAL A 69 1.85 -3.30 2.21
C VAL A 69 0.99 -4.56 2.20
N ASP A 70 1.55 -5.71 2.57
CA ASP A 70 0.82 -6.97 2.70
C ASP A 70 -0.38 -6.84 3.64
N GLU A 71 -0.18 -6.25 4.82
CA GLU A 71 -1.24 -6.06 5.80
C GLU A 71 -2.33 -5.12 5.31
N TYR A 72 -1.95 -4.03 4.63
CA TYR A 72 -2.93 -3.13 4.03
C TYR A 72 -3.78 -3.86 2.98
N VAL A 73 -3.16 -4.66 2.11
CA VAL A 73 -3.88 -5.46 1.11
C VAL A 73 -4.85 -6.42 1.80
N ARG A 74 -4.40 -7.12 2.83
CA ARG A 74 -5.24 -8.05 3.61
C ARG A 74 -6.42 -7.35 4.27
N THR A 75 -6.21 -6.20 4.87
CA THR A 75 -7.27 -5.49 5.62
C THR A 75 -8.26 -4.78 4.71
N HIS A 76 -7.83 -4.27 3.57
CA HIS A 76 -8.67 -3.43 2.70
C HIS A 76 -9.33 -4.18 1.55
N TYR A 77 -8.72 -5.26 1.05
CA TYR A 77 -9.20 -6.00 -0.12
C TYR A 77 -9.62 -7.45 0.16
N ALA A 78 -9.46 -7.94 1.40
CA ALA A 78 -10.05 -9.23 1.81
C ALA A 78 -11.57 -9.18 1.76
N ASP A 79 -12.21 -10.33 1.94
CA ASP A 79 -13.66 -10.44 1.91
C ASP A 79 -14.31 -9.51 2.97
N GLY A 80 -15.26 -8.68 2.53
CA GLY A 80 -15.83 -7.60 3.36
C GLY A 80 -14.98 -6.34 3.52
N GLY A 81 -13.77 -6.29 2.95
CA GLY A 81 -12.89 -5.13 2.97
C GLY A 81 -13.42 -3.96 2.13
N LYS A 82 -13.16 -2.72 2.60
CA LYS A 82 -13.70 -1.48 2.04
C LYS A 82 -13.34 -1.24 0.57
N LEU A 83 -12.15 -1.69 0.14
CA LEU A 83 -11.62 -1.45 -1.21
C LEU A 83 -11.77 -2.68 -2.12
N ARG A 84 -12.35 -3.78 -1.62
CA ARG A 84 -12.60 -4.96 -2.43
C ARG A 84 -13.61 -4.63 -3.54
N ALA A 85 -13.21 -4.82 -4.79
CA ALA A 85 -14.15 -4.71 -5.89
C ALA A 85 -15.18 -5.85 -5.81
N ALA A 86 -16.47 -5.51 -5.96
CA ALA A 86 -17.49 -6.53 -6.10
C ALA A 86 -17.15 -7.41 -7.29
N LYS A 87 -17.02 -8.72 -7.06
CA LYS A 87 -16.86 -9.68 -8.16
C LYS A 87 -18.10 -9.55 -9.02
N SER A 88 -17.95 -9.03 -10.24
CA SER A 88 -19.07 -8.76 -11.13
C SER A 88 -19.92 -10.03 -11.24
N SER A 89 -21.11 -10.00 -10.63
CA SER A 89 -22.03 -11.13 -10.64
C SER A 89 -22.57 -11.24 -12.06
N ILE A 90 -21.90 -12.03 -12.89
CA ILE A 90 -22.49 -12.55 -14.11
C ILE A 90 -23.63 -13.45 -13.63
N ILE A 91 -24.86 -12.91 -13.62
CA ILE A 91 -26.06 -13.71 -13.43
C ILE A 91 -26.14 -14.60 -14.67
N PRO A 92 -26.02 -15.95 -14.57
CA PRO A 92 -26.30 -16.79 -15.72
C PRO A 92 -27.78 -16.60 -16.05
N ILE A 93 -28.06 -15.99 -17.20
CA ILE A 93 -29.41 -16.02 -17.76
C ILE A 93 -29.69 -17.50 -18.03
N VAL A 94 -30.43 -18.14 -17.13
CA VAL A 94 -30.99 -19.46 -17.38
C VAL A 94 -31.99 -19.26 -18.52
N ALA A 95 -31.60 -19.67 -19.73
CA ALA A 95 -32.51 -19.80 -20.84
C ALA A 95 -33.54 -20.89 -20.48
N LEU A 96 -34.81 -20.47 -20.40
CA LEU A 96 -35.98 -21.35 -20.32
C LEU A 96 -36.18 -22.11 -21.64
#